data_AF-A0A1W0W8M1-F1
#
_entry.id   AF-A0A1W0W8M1-F1
#
_cell.length_a   1.000
_cell.length_b   1.000
_cell.length_c   1.000
_cell.angle_alpha   90.00
_cell.angle_beta   90.00
_cell.angle_gamma   90.00
#
_symmetry.space_group_name_H-M   'P 1'
#
loop_
_entity.id
_entity.type
_entity.pdbx_description
1 polymer ?
#
loop_
_entity_poly.entity_id
_entity_poly.type
_entity_poly.pdbx_seq_one_letter_code
_entity_poly.pdbx_strand_id
1 'polypeptide(L)'
;MNDFGGIRDCYHRKKGKPVPESRTKKWKQKFPKKVMCAAGVSYRGATSIYFVPSTSKVNSAFFLNNIVKPIVEKNIPRLYPEEEHKVILHFDSASSYTTPAVYSYFKSKKVKYIGKED
;
A
#
# COMPACT_ATOMS: atom_id res chain seq x y z
N MET A 1 -15.40 8.34 9.24
CA MET A 1 -16.23 7.43 8.42
C MET A 1 -16.25 8.03 7.02
N ASN A 2 -15.57 7.43 6.05
CA ASN A 2 -15.49 8.01 4.71
C ASN A 2 -16.70 7.58 3.88
N ASP A 3 -17.70 8.44 3.77
CA ASP A 3 -18.85 8.24 2.88
C ASP A 3 -18.43 8.43 1.42
N PHE A 4 -17.88 7.36 0.84
CA PHE A 4 -17.58 7.27 -0.59
C PHE A 4 -18.79 6.82 -1.44
N GLY A 5 -20.00 6.83 -0.88
CA GLY A 5 -21.24 6.33 -1.51
C GLY A 5 -22.08 7.37 -2.25
N GLY A 6 -21.62 8.62 -2.37
CA GLY A 6 -22.41 9.70 -2.96
C GLY A 6 -22.69 9.50 -4.45
N ILE A 7 -23.97 9.38 -4.83
CA ILE A 7 -24.40 9.51 -6.23
C ILE A 7 -24.19 10.97 -6.62
N ARG A 8 -23.31 11.23 -7.59
CA ARG A 8 -23.09 12.59 -8.13
C ARG A 8 -23.83 12.73 -9.46
N ASP A 9 -24.67 13.76 -9.54
CA ASP A 9 -25.27 14.20 -10.79
C ASP A 9 -24.21 14.94 -11.60
N CYS A 10 -23.85 14.39 -12.76
CA CYS A 10 -22.97 15.08 -13.71
C CYS A 10 -23.81 15.67 -14.84
N TYR A 11 -23.77 17.00 -14.98
CA TYR A 11 -24.39 17.72 -16.09
C TYR A 11 -23.55 18.94 -16.48
N HIS A 12 -23.70 19.39 -17.73
CA HIS A 12 -23.15 20.66 -18.20
C HIS A 12 -24.27 21.71 -18.22
N ARG A 13 -24.12 22.79 -17.43
CA ARG A 13 -25.09 23.88 -17.35
C ARG A 13 -24.57 25.11 -18.09
N LYS A 14 -25.32 25.60 -19.08
CA LYS A 14 -25.13 26.97 -19.58
C LYS A 14 -25.73 27.94 -18.56
N LYS A 15 -24.99 29.00 -18.20
CA LYS A 15 -25.42 30.02 -17.23
C LYS A 15 -26.82 30.55 -17.59
N GLY A 16 -27.74 30.54 -16.64
CA GLY A 16 -29.11 31.05 -16.82
C GLY A 16 -30.14 30.09 -17.42
N LYS A 17 -29.78 28.85 -17.80
CA LYS A 17 -30.77 27.85 -18.26
C LYS A 17 -30.93 26.69 -17.27
N PRO A 18 -32.14 26.15 -17.08
CA PRO A 18 -32.33 24.90 -16.34
C PRO A 18 -31.71 23.74 -17.11
N VAL A 19 -31.26 22.72 -16.39
CA VAL A 19 -30.64 21.53 -16.98
C VAL A 19 -31.75 20.53 -17.26
N PRO A 20 -31.95 20.10 -18.52
CA PRO A 20 -32.92 19.07 -18.83
C PRO A 20 -32.55 17.76 -18.13
N GLU A 21 -33.53 17.08 -17.53
CA GLU A 21 -33.32 15.82 -16.82
C GLU A 21 -32.68 14.73 -17.70
N SER A 22 -32.98 14.75 -19.01
CA SER A 22 -32.36 13.91 -20.04
C SER A 22 -30.84 14.12 -20.21
N ARG A 23 -30.29 15.25 -19.72
CA ARG A 23 -28.85 15.57 -19.74
C ARG A 23 -28.17 15.35 -18.39
N THR A 24 -28.92 14.94 -17.37
CA THR A 24 -28.39 14.60 -16.05
C THR A 24 -27.98 13.13 -16.05
N LYS A 25 -26.68 12.84 -16.13
CA LYS A 25 -26.18 11.47 -16.00
C LYS A 25 -25.96 11.16 -14.53
N LYS A 26 -26.77 10.28 -13.95
CA LYS A 26 -26.53 9.70 -12.63
C LYS A 26 -25.36 8.72 -12.72
N TRP A 27 -24.15 9.19 -12.45
CA TRP A 27 -22.98 8.33 -12.43
C TRP A 27 -23.02 7.46 -11.16
N LYS A 28 -23.34 6.17 -11.32
CA LYS A 28 -22.94 5.18 -10.32
C LYS A 28 -21.42 5.06 -10.42
N GLN A 29 -20.70 5.55 -9.42
CA GLN A 29 -19.25 5.41 -9.36
C GLN A 29 -18.91 3.92 -9.25
N LYS A 30 -18.68 3.25 -10.39
CA LYS A 30 -18.00 1.96 -10.39
C LYS A 30 -16.61 2.23 -9.82
N PHE A 31 -16.21 1.49 -8.79
CA PHE A 31 -14.86 1.63 -8.24
C PHE A 31 -13.86 1.57 -9.41
N PRO A 32 -13.05 2.61 -9.64
CA PRO A 32 -12.09 2.60 -10.72
C PRO A 32 -11.14 1.42 -10.52
N LYS A 33 -10.55 0.90 -11.60
CA LYS A 33 -9.48 -0.11 -11.49
C LYS A 33 -8.39 0.47 -10.59
N LYS A 34 -8.15 -0.15 -9.45
CA LYS A 34 -7.11 0.27 -8.49
C LYS A 34 -5.87 -0.57 -8.72
N VAL A 35 -4.71 0.08 -8.63
CA VAL A 35 -3.41 -0.58 -8.54
C VAL A 35 -2.91 -0.37 -7.12
N MET A 36 -2.54 -1.46 -6.46
CA MET A 36 -1.89 -1.40 -5.16
C MET A 36 -0.41 -1.68 -5.37
N CYS A 37 0.45 -0.91 -4.73
CA CYS A 37 1.89 -1.14 -4.71
C CYS A 37 2.45 -0.90 -3.31
N ALA A 38 3.51 -1.62 -2.98
CA ALA A 38 4.30 -1.40 -1.78
C ALA A 38 5.68 -0.85 -2.17
N ALA A 39 6.17 0.12 -1.40
CA ALA A 39 7.51 0.65 -1.51
C ALA A 39 7.96 1.12 -0.13
N GLY A 40 9.26 1.03 0.14
CA GLY A 40 9.90 1.63 1.30
C GLY A 40 10.74 2.84 0.90
N VAL A 41 10.92 3.75 1.85
CA VAL A 41 11.79 4.92 1.69
C VAL A 41 12.72 4.99 2.90
N SER A 42 13.98 5.32 2.66
CA SER A 42 14.98 5.58 3.69
C SER A 42 15.78 6.84 3.35
N TYR A 43 16.65 7.25 4.27
CA TYR A 43 17.57 8.37 4.05
C TYR A 43 18.42 8.22 2.78
N ARG A 44 18.83 7.00 2.43
CA ARG A 44 19.68 6.71 1.26
C ARG A 44 18.89 6.46 -0.02
N GLY A 45 17.57 6.59 0.01
CA GLY A 45 16.70 6.50 -1.16
C GLY A 45 15.54 5.51 -1.01
N ALA A 46 14.88 5.23 -2.12
CA ALA A 46 13.72 4.35 -2.16
C ALA A 46 14.08 2.90 -2.50
N THR A 47 13.24 1.96 -2.06
CA THR A 47 13.25 0.58 -2.54
C THR A 47 12.67 0.48 -3.95
N SER A 48 12.79 -0.68 -4.58
CA SER A 48 11.92 -1.03 -5.71
C SER A 48 10.44 -0.91 -5.34
N ILE A 49 9.60 -0.65 -6.34
CA ILE A 49 8.14 -0.67 -6.22
C ILE A 49 7.65 -2.11 -6.46
N TYR A 50 6.89 -2.64 -5.52
CA TYR A 50 6.31 -3.98 -5.57
C TYR A 50 4.83 -3.89 -5.89
N PHE A 51 4.44 -4.32 -7.09
CA PHE A 51 3.03 -4.34 -7.49
C PHE A 51 2.28 -5.50 -6.83
N VAL A 52 1.12 -5.18 -6.24
CA VAL A 52 0.19 -6.15 -5.68
C VAL A 52 -0.88 -6.45 -6.73
N PRO A 53 -1.09 -7.73 -7.10
CA PRO A 53 -2.14 -8.10 -8.04
C PRO A 53 -3.52 -7.61 -7.58
N SER A 54 -4.32 -7.05 -8.49
CA SER A 54 -5.60 -6.40 -8.18
C SER A 54 -6.66 -7.35 -7.62
N THR A 55 -6.49 -8.66 -7.79
CA THR A 55 -7.40 -9.70 -7.30
C THR A 55 -6.98 -10.25 -5.93
N SER A 56 -5.82 -9.86 -5.41
CA SER A 56 -5.23 -10.47 -4.24
C SER A 56 -5.36 -9.58 -3.02
N LYS A 57 -6.06 -10.07 -1.98
CA LYS A 57 -5.94 -9.51 -0.64
C LYS A 57 -4.50 -9.74 -0.17
N VAL A 58 -3.82 -8.69 0.30
CA VAL A 58 -2.49 -8.81 0.89
C VAL A 58 -2.62 -9.61 2.19
N ASN A 59 -2.36 -10.91 2.12
CA ASN A 59 -2.23 -11.76 3.28
C ASN A 59 -0.78 -11.76 3.77
N SER A 60 -0.53 -12.35 4.94
CA SER A 60 0.80 -12.36 5.56
C SER A 60 1.85 -13.08 4.71
N ALA A 61 1.49 -14.20 4.08
CA ALA A 61 2.40 -14.95 3.21
C ALA A 61 2.79 -14.13 1.98
N PHE A 62 1.84 -13.43 1.35
CA PHE A 62 2.09 -12.56 0.22
C PHE A 62 3.01 -11.40 0.63
N PHE A 63 2.67 -10.73 1.74
CA PHE A 63 3.48 -9.64 2.28
C PHE A 63 4.92 -10.08 2.56
N LEU A 64 5.10 -11.21 3.24
CA LEU A 64 6.41 -11.71 3.60
C LEU A 64 7.24 -12.05 2.35
N ASN A 65 6.67 -12.81 1.41
CA ASN A 65 7.43 -13.33 0.27
C ASN A 65 7.65 -12.32 -0.84
N ASN A 66 6.68 -11.44 -1.11
CA ASN A 66 6.73 -10.54 -2.26
C ASN A 66 7.17 -9.11 -1.91
N ILE A 67 7.12 -8.74 -0.63
CA ILE A 67 7.48 -7.38 -0.19
C ILE A 67 8.66 -7.44 0.79
N VAL A 68 8.51 -8.11 1.93
CA VAL A 68 9.52 -8.07 3.02
C VAL A 68 10.83 -8.73 2.62
N LYS A 69 10.80 -9.98 2.12
CA LYS A 69 12.01 -10.71 1.70
C LYS A 69 12.80 -9.93 0.66
N PRO A 70 12.20 -9.46 -0.46
CA PRO A 70 12.91 -8.62 -1.43
C PRO A 70 13.49 -7.32 -0.85
N ILE A 71 12.82 -6.68 0.12
CA ILE A 71 13.36 -5.51 0.78
C ILE A 71 14.61 -5.88 1.58
N VAL A 72 14.52 -6.89 2.44
CA VAL A 72 15.60 -7.33 3.32
C VAL A 72 16.80 -7.88 2.56
N GLU A 73 16.57 -8.71 1.55
CA GLU A 73 17.62 -9.47 0.88
C GLU A 73 18.24 -8.73 -0.31
N LYS A 74 17.56 -7.73 -0.87
CA LYS A 74 18.04 -7.00 -2.05
C LYS A 74 18.17 -5.50 -1.83
N ASN A 75 17.14 -4.84 -1.29
CA ASN A 75 17.18 -3.37 -1.18
C ASN A 75 18.04 -2.89 -0.02
N ILE A 76 17.99 -3.56 1.13
CA ILE A 76 18.81 -3.16 2.28
C ILE A 76 20.31 -3.24 1.92
N PRO A 77 20.85 -4.35 1.38
CA PRO A 77 22.25 -4.40 0.96
C PRO A 77 22.60 -3.39 -0.13
N ARG A 78 21.66 -3.11 -1.05
CA ARG A 78 21.87 -2.09 -2.11
C ARG A 78 21.93 -0.66 -1.56
N LEU A 79 21.07 -0.32 -0.61
CA LEU A 79 20.95 1.03 -0.04
C LEU A 79 21.97 1.27 1.08
N TYR A 80 22.29 0.25 1.86
CA TYR A 80 23.17 0.29 3.02
C TYR A 80 24.23 -0.83 2.95
N PRO A 81 25.10 -0.82 1.92
CA PRO A 81 26.16 -1.83 1.82
C PRO A 81 27.05 -1.79 3.07
N GLU A 82 27.30 -2.97 3.65
CA GLU A 82 28.09 -3.18 4.88
C GLU A 82 27.49 -2.57 6.18
N GLU A 83 26.37 -1.86 6.04
CA GLU A 83 25.68 -1.18 7.13
C GLU A 83 24.26 -1.73 7.35
N GLU A 84 23.96 -2.92 6.83
CA GLU A 84 22.62 -3.52 6.89
C GLU A 84 22.14 -3.67 8.34
N HIS A 85 23.06 -3.92 9.27
CA HIS A 85 22.82 -4.07 10.71
C HIS A 85 22.36 -2.77 11.41
N LYS A 86 22.52 -1.61 10.75
CA LYS A 86 22.04 -0.30 11.24
C LYS A 86 20.59 -0.03 10.81
N VAL A 87 20.06 -0.79 9.84
CA VAL A 87 18.72 -0.56 9.30
C VAL A 87 17.67 -1.11 10.27
N ILE A 88 16.65 -0.29 10.51
CA ILE A 88 15.45 -0.65 11.28
C ILE A 88 14.25 -0.56 10.34
N LEU A 89 13.52 -1.67 10.20
CA LEU A 89 12.29 -1.70 9.40
C LEU A 89 11.11 -1.10 10.17
N HIS A 90 10.30 -0.28 9.49
CA HIS A 90 9.09 0.31 10.03
C HIS A 90 7.96 0.20 8.99
N PHE A 91 6.80 -0.28 9.41
CA PHE A 91 5.57 -0.41 8.63
C PHE A 91 4.38 -0.32 9.60
N ASP A 92 3.17 -0.09 9.06
CA ASP A 92 1.96 0.02 9.87
C ASP A 92 1.53 -1.33 10.48
N SER A 93 0.73 -1.26 11.54
CA SER A 93 0.33 -2.44 12.32
C SER A 93 -0.84 -3.22 11.69
N ALA A 94 -0.91 -3.30 10.37
CA ALA A 94 -1.94 -4.09 9.69
C ALA A 94 -1.81 -5.57 10.08
N SER A 95 -2.95 -6.25 10.25
CA SER A 95 -2.97 -7.64 10.77
C SER A 95 -2.20 -8.64 9.92
N SER A 96 -2.06 -8.40 8.62
CA SER A 96 -1.22 -9.19 7.72
C SER A 96 0.28 -9.03 7.98
N TYR A 97 0.71 -7.90 8.56
CA TYR A 97 2.13 -7.56 8.75
C TYR A 97 2.62 -7.99 10.13
N THR A 98 1.73 -8.03 11.12
CA THR A 98 2.05 -8.37 12.51
C THR A 98 1.86 -9.87 12.84
N THR A 99 2.00 -10.75 11.85
CA THR A 99 1.83 -12.20 12.08
C THR A 99 3.07 -12.86 12.66
N PRO A 100 2.94 -13.97 13.42
CA PRO A 100 4.09 -14.70 13.94
C PRO A 100 5.10 -15.11 12.86
N ALA A 101 4.63 -15.47 11.66
CA ALA A 101 5.49 -15.84 10.55
C ALA A 101 6.42 -14.70 10.10
N VAL A 102 5.90 -13.46 10.08
CA VAL A 102 6.68 -12.27 9.71
C VAL A 102 7.72 -11.95 10.79
N TYR A 103 7.32 -11.97 12.07
CA TYR A 103 8.27 -11.73 13.17
C TYR A 103 9.33 -12.83 13.28
N SER A 104 8.97 -14.09 13.08
CA SER A 104 9.92 -15.21 13.04
C SER A 104 10.94 -15.03 11.91
N TYR A 105 10.53 -14.50 10.76
CA TYR A 105 11.46 -14.17 9.68
C TYR A 105 12.43 -13.03 10.07
N PHE A 106 11.96 -11.96 10.71
CA PHE A 106 12.86 -10.89 11.16
C PHE A 106 13.87 -11.39 12.19
N LYS A 107 13.42 -12.23 13.13
CA LYS A 107 14.31 -12.87 14.12
C LYS A 107 15.35 -13.77 13.43
N SER A 108 14.95 -14.62 12.48
CA SER A 108 15.88 -15.53 11.81
C SER A 108 16.92 -14.79 10.95
N LYS A 109 16.54 -13.64 10.38
CA LYS A 109 17.44 -12.76 9.62
C LYS A 109 18.17 -11.72 10.46
N LYS A 110 17.96 -11.69 11.79
CA LYS A 110 18.52 -10.69 12.72
C LYS A 110 18.26 -9.23 12.30
N VAL A 111 17.10 -8.99 11.68
CA VAL A 111 16.69 -7.66 11.23
C VAL A 111 16.00 -6.93 12.38
N LYS A 112 16.40 -5.67 12.62
CA LYS A 112 15.74 -4.80 13.58
C LYS A 112 14.45 -4.25 12.97
N TYR A 113 13.39 -4.16 13.77
CA TYR A 113 12.10 -3.63 13.33
C TYR A 113 11.40 -2.88 14.47
N ILE A 114 10.55 -1.92 14.11
CA ILE A 114 9.61 -1.27 15.02
C ILE A 114 8.32 -2.09 15.02
N GLY A 115 8.00 -2.70 16.16
CA GLY A 115 6.78 -3.46 16.36
C GLY A 115 5.57 -2.57 16.63
N LYS A 116 4.39 -3.19 16.72
CA LYS A 116 3.19 -2.52 17.22
C LYS A 116 3.43 -2.06 18.67
N GLU A 117 3.11 -0.81 18.99
CA GLU A 117 3.04 -0.34 20.39
C GLU A 117 1.99 -1.16 21.15
N ASP A 118 2.35 -1.62 22.36
CA ASP A 118 1.46 -2.35 23.26
C ASP A 118 0.30 -1.46 23.77
#